data_AF-A0A8X7R4T4-F1
#
_entry.id   AF-A0A8X7R4T4-F1
#
_cell.length_a   1.000
_cell.length_b   1.000
_cell.length_c   1.000
_cell.angle_alpha   90.00
_cell.angle_beta   90.00
_cell.angle_gamma   90.00
#
_symmetry.space_group_name_H-M   'P 1'
#
loop_
_entity.id
_entity.type
_entity.pdbx_description
1 polymer ?
#
loop_
_entity_poly.entity_id
_entity_poly.type
_entity_poly.pdbx_seq_one_letter_code
_entity_poly.pdbx_strand_id
1 'polypeptide(L)'
;MTRLSGIDMINANAFICDFAFDPCGYSMNGVDGDRYSTIHVTPEDGFSYASFECDCVSVATTYGGEDYNHEVTKRVERLLAKKLGLTCRSRLVDEFPGSGTVVFQSFTPRRKYSSPEGGEQ
;
A
#
# COMPACT_ATOMS: atom_id res chain seq x y z
N MET A 1 9.48 20.57 5.04
CA MET A 1 9.91 19.45 4.16
C MET A 1 8.75 18.95 3.32
N THR A 2 7.64 18.50 3.93
CA THR A 2 6.44 17.94 3.29
C THR A 2 5.99 18.60 1.99
N ARG A 3 5.66 19.90 2.02
CA ARG A 3 5.17 20.63 0.83
C ARG A 3 6.23 20.80 -0.25
N LEU A 4 7.48 21.04 0.14
CA LEU A 4 8.57 21.31 -0.80
C LEU A 4 9.01 20.05 -1.54
N SER A 5 8.94 18.89 -0.89
CA SER A 5 9.25 17.59 -1.50
C SER A 5 8.06 16.98 -2.26
N GLY A 6 6.85 17.56 -2.15
CA GLY A 6 5.63 17.03 -2.75
C GLY A 6 5.07 15.80 -2.03
N ILE A 7 5.47 15.54 -0.78
CA ILE A 7 4.96 14.41 0.02
C ILE A 7 3.46 14.56 0.28
N ASP A 8 2.98 15.80 0.44
CA ASP A 8 1.55 16.12 0.55
C ASP A 8 0.74 15.71 -0.69
N MET A 9 1.38 15.56 -1.84
CA MET A 9 0.72 15.15 -3.08
C MET A 9 0.63 13.63 -3.25
N ILE A 10 1.27 12.83 -2.39
CA ILE A 10 1.19 11.35 -2.44
C ILE A 10 -0.25 10.89 -2.13
N ASN A 11 -0.86 11.50 -1.12
CA ASN A 11 -2.28 11.44 -0.84
C ASN A 11 -2.76 12.82 -0.35
N ALA A 12 -3.33 13.62 -1.26
CA ALA A 12 -3.76 14.99 -0.98
C ALA A 12 -4.87 15.09 0.08
N ASN A 13 -5.57 13.99 0.38
CA ASN A 13 -6.61 13.94 1.40
C ASN A 13 -6.07 13.56 2.79
N ALA A 14 -4.81 13.10 2.87
CA ALA A 14 -4.25 12.64 4.12
C ALA A 14 -4.01 13.80 5.09
N PHE A 15 -4.44 13.61 6.33
CA PHE A 15 -3.96 14.42 7.44
C PHE A 15 -2.51 14.02 7.75
N ILE A 16 -1.59 14.95 7.53
CA ILE A 16 -0.15 14.71 7.70
C ILE A 16 0.32 15.27 9.04
N CYS A 17 0.98 14.42 9.82
CA CYS A 17 1.77 14.78 10.99
C CYS A 17 3.24 14.53 10.64
N ASP A 18 4.00 15.59 10.37
CA ASP A 18 5.41 15.52 10.00
C ASP A 18 6.35 16.06 11.08
N PHE A 19 7.60 15.61 11.03
CA PHE A 19 8.66 16.05 11.91
C PHE A 19 9.99 16.09 11.16
N ALA A 20 10.71 17.21 11.26
CA ALA A 20 12.06 17.37 10.75
C ALA A 20 13.06 17.31 11.92
N PHE A 21 14.01 16.40 11.82
CA PHE A 21 15.03 16.19 12.86
C PHE A 21 16.22 17.13 12.66
N ASP A 22 16.90 17.43 13.76
CA ASP A 22 18.16 18.17 13.80
C ASP A 22 19.29 17.20 14.16
N PRO A 23 20.44 17.19 13.45
CA PRO A 23 20.85 18.10 12.37
C PRO A 23 20.22 17.81 11.00
N CYS A 24 19.71 16.60 10.78
CA CYS A 24 18.99 16.24 9.56
C CYS A 24 18.09 15.02 9.81
N GLY A 25 17.22 14.72 8.84
CA GLY A 25 16.25 13.63 8.91
C GLY A 25 14.81 14.14 8.84
N TYR A 26 13.91 13.27 8.37
CA TYR A 26 12.50 13.60 8.27
C TYR A 26 11.65 12.36 8.51
N SER A 27 10.54 12.51 9.24
CA SER A 27 9.52 11.47 9.37
C SER A 27 8.14 12.08 9.26
N MET A 28 7.18 11.32 8.74
CA MET A 28 5.77 11.70 8.79
C MET A 28 4.88 10.48 8.90
N ASN A 29 3.72 10.70 9.50
CA ASN A 29 2.57 9.80 9.39
C ASN A 29 1.46 10.55 8.65
N GLY A 30 0.81 9.87 7.71
CA GLY A 30 -0.37 10.33 7.00
C GLY A 30 -1.55 9.42 7.32
N VAL A 31 -2.72 10.00 7.60
CA VAL A 31 -3.96 9.25 7.83
C VAL A 31 -5.07 9.81 6.93
N ASP A 32 -5.75 8.95 6.19
CA ASP A 32 -6.91 9.28 5.35
C ASP A 32 -7.99 8.21 5.54
N GLY A 33 -8.95 8.48 6.45
CA GLY A 33 -9.97 7.51 6.81
C GLY A 33 -9.39 6.25 7.46
N ASP A 34 -9.58 5.11 6.80
CA ASP A 34 -9.06 3.80 7.21
C ASP A 34 -7.66 3.50 6.66
N ARG A 35 -7.01 4.49 6.02
CA ARG A 35 -5.70 4.34 5.39
C ARG A 35 -4.63 5.06 6.19
N TYR A 36 -3.53 4.37 6.47
CA TYR A 36 -2.31 4.97 6.98
C TYR A 36 -1.20 4.98 5.92
N SER A 37 -0.27 5.90 6.11
CA SER A 37 1.05 5.86 5.49
C SER A 37 2.09 6.43 6.42
N THR A 38 3.34 5.98 6.31
CA THR A 38 4.47 6.59 7.00
C THR A 38 5.67 6.70 6.07
N ILE A 39 6.45 7.76 6.26
CA ILE A 39 7.71 7.99 5.56
C ILE A 39 8.79 8.26 6.59
N HIS A 40 9.95 7.66 6.40
CA HIS A 40 11.17 7.97 7.14
C HIS A 40 12.29 8.25 6.15
N VAL A 41 13.04 9.34 6.35
CA VAL A 41 14.15 9.77 5.49
C VAL A 41 15.39 10.04 6.32
N THR A 42 16.49 9.42 5.91
CA THR A 42 17.87 9.57 6.39
C THR A 42 18.67 10.16 5.23
N PRO A 43 18.84 11.50 5.15
CA PRO A 43 19.36 12.16 3.95
C PRO A 43 20.90 12.18 3.83
N GLU A 44 21.63 11.59 4.77
CA GLU A 44 23.09 11.63 4.85
C GLU A 44 23.77 11.13 3.56
N ASP A 45 24.74 11.90 3.06
CA ASP A 45 25.46 11.56 1.85
C ASP A 45 26.28 10.27 2.02
N GLY A 46 26.29 9.43 0.99
CA GLY A 46 26.91 8.10 1.03
C GLY A 46 26.13 7.01 1.79
N PHE A 47 25.11 7.37 2.58
CA PHE A 47 24.27 6.42 3.35
C PHE A 47 22.78 6.77 3.28
N SER A 48 22.35 7.49 2.24
CA SER A 48 21.01 8.03 2.15
C SER A 48 19.96 6.90 2.06
N TYR A 49 18.90 7.01 2.84
CA TYR A 49 17.80 6.05 2.86
C TYR A 49 16.44 6.76 2.98
N ALA A 50 15.42 6.20 2.33
CA ALA A 50 14.04 6.58 2.55
C ALA A 50 13.14 5.35 2.51
N SER A 51 12.19 5.26 3.44
CA SER A 51 11.12 4.26 3.43
C SER A 51 9.76 4.92 3.20
N PHE A 52 8.86 4.17 2.57
CA PHE A 52 7.45 4.49 2.47
C PHE A 52 6.66 3.23 2.74
N GLU A 53 5.74 3.32 3.69
CA GLU A 53 4.80 2.25 4.02
C GLU A 53 3.39 2.83 3.92
N CYS A 54 2.45 2.04 3.39
CA CYS A 54 1.04 2.42 3.34
C CYS A 54 0.15 1.18 3.39
N ASP A 55 -1.11 1.40 3.78
CA ASP A 55 -2.08 0.32 3.91
C ASP A 55 -2.17 -0.55 2.65
N CYS A 56 -1.72 -1.79 2.81
CA CYS A 56 -1.90 -2.88 1.88
C CYS A 56 -2.69 -3.97 2.61
N VAL A 57 -3.81 -4.40 2.04
CA VAL A 57 -4.50 -5.60 2.54
C VAL A 57 -3.76 -6.82 2.02
N SER A 58 -3.19 -7.62 2.92
CA SER A 58 -2.55 -8.88 2.57
C SER A 58 -3.50 -10.05 2.84
N VAL A 59 -3.69 -10.92 1.84
CA VAL A 59 -4.52 -12.13 1.96
C VAL A 59 -3.65 -13.34 1.65
N ALA A 60 -3.62 -14.31 2.57
CA ALA A 60 -3.02 -15.62 2.36
C ALA A 60 -4.13 -16.65 2.17
N THR A 61 -4.08 -17.39 1.06
CA THR A 61 -5.02 -18.50 0.78
C THR A 61 -4.25 -19.81 0.77
N THR A 62 -4.62 -20.74 1.64
CA THR A 62 -4.00 -22.07 1.77
C THR A 62 -4.82 -23.12 1.02
N TYR A 63 -4.14 -23.98 0.26
CA TYR A 63 -4.72 -25.06 -0.52
C TYR A 63 -4.24 -26.40 0.03
N GLY A 64 -5.15 -27.17 0.63
CA GLY A 64 -4.85 -28.49 1.18
C GLY A 64 -5.03 -29.66 0.20
N GLY A 65 -5.06 -29.39 -1.12
CA GLY A 65 -5.26 -30.40 -2.18
C GLY A 65 -4.04 -30.55 -3.08
N GLU A 66 -4.01 -31.60 -3.91
CA GLU A 66 -2.82 -32.02 -4.67
C GLU A 66 -2.35 -31.04 -5.75
N ASP A 67 -3.10 -29.99 -6.09
CA ASP A 67 -2.68 -29.02 -7.10
C ASP A 67 -3.22 -27.59 -6.84
N TYR A 68 -2.38 -26.60 -7.13
CA TYR A 68 -2.74 -25.18 -7.13
C TYR A 68 -3.81 -24.86 -8.18
N ASN A 69 -4.97 -24.35 -7.73
CA ASN A 69 -6.03 -23.89 -8.63
C ASN A 69 -6.07 -22.36 -8.74
N HIS A 70 -5.60 -21.85 -9.89
CA HIS A 70 -5.56 -20.43 -10.19
C HIS A 70 -6.93 -19.72 -10.13
N GLU A 71 -8.05 -20.43 -10.35
CA GLU A 71 -9.40 -19.81 -10.31
C GLU A 71 -9.81 -19.36 -8.91
N VAL A 72 -9.34 -20.03 -7.86
CA VAL A 72 -9.65 -19.64 -6.49
C VAL A 72 -8.96 -18.31 -6.17
N THR A 73 -7.66 -18.20 -6.50
CA THR A 73 -6.90 -16.95 -6.41
C THR A 73 -7.58 -15.82 -7.18
N LYS A 74 -8.02 -16.05 -8.42
CA LYS A 74 -8.77 -15.05 -9.19
C LYS A 74 -10.12 -14.71 -8.57
N ARG A 75 -10.81 -15.66 -7.93
CA ARG A 75 -12.08 -15.41 -7.26
C ARG A 75 -11.90 -14.46 -6.08
N VAL A 76 -10.85 -14.64 -5.27
CA VAL A 76 -10.48 -13.70 -4.20
C VAL A 76 -10.26 -12.30 -4.77
N GLU A 77 -9.45 -12.18 -5.84
CA GLU A 77 -9.21 -10.88 -6.49
C GLU A 77 -10.48 -10.20 -6.97
N ARG A 78 -11.35 -10.95 -7.67
CA ARG A 78 -12.63 -10.44 -8.17
C ARG A 78 -13.56 -10.00 -7.03
N LEU A 79 -13.60 -10.75 -5.93
CA LEU A 79 -14.43 -10.42 -4.77
C LEU A 79 -13.93 -9.14 -4.08
N LEU A 80 -12.63 -9.04 -3.80
CA LEU A 80 -12.04 -7.85 -3.16
C LEU A 80 -12.15 -6.62 -4.07
N ALA A 81 -11.97 -6.78 -5.38
CA ALA A 81 -12.19 -5.70 -6.34
C ALA A 81 -13.65 -5.24 -6.37
N LYS A 82 -14.62 -6.17 -6.38
CA LYS A 82 -16.05 -5.83 -6.47
C LYS A 82 -16.61 -5.27 -5.17
N LYS A 83 -16.21 -5.81 -4.01
CA LYS A 83 -16.79 -5.47 -2.70
C LYS A 83 -16.07 -4.34 -2.00
N LEU A 84 -14.75 -4.29 -2.11
CA LEU A 84 -13.90 -3.35 -1.37
C LEU A 84 -13.18 -2.36 -2.30
N GLY A 85 -13.36 -2.47 -3.62
CA GLY A 85 -12.69 -1.59 -4.57
C GLY A 85 -11.17 -1.75 -4.57
N LEU A 86 -10.64 -2.90 -4.12
CA LEU A 86 -9.21 -3.14 -4.06
C LEU A 86 -8.67 -3.68 -5.38
N THR A 87 -7.37 -3.55 -5.62
CA THR A 87 -6.68 -4.14 -6.77
C THR A 87 -5.44 -4.88 -6.30
N CYS A 88 -5.29 -6.12 -6.79
CA CYS A 88 -4.12 -6.95 -6.51
C CYS A 88 -2.86 -6.28 -7.06
N ARG A 89 -1.85 -6.14 -6.22
CA ARG A 89 -0.56 -5.50 -6.54
C ARG A 89 0.56 -6.51 -6.69
N SER A 90 0.58 -7.53 -5.84
CA SER A 90 1.53 -8.62 -5.93
C SER A 90 0.86 -9.96 -5.61
N ARG A 91 1.46 -11.02 -6.15
CA ARG A 91 1.10 -12.40 -5.85
C ARG A 91 2.38 -13.21 -5.70
N LEU A 92 2.49 -13.96 -4.61
CA LEU A 92 3.54 -14.95 -4.37
C LEU A 92 2.87 -16.30 -4.09
N VAL A 93 3.40 -17.37 -4.66
CA VAL A 93 2.94 -18.74 -4.42
C VAL A 93 4.12 -19.51 -3.86
N ASP A 94 3.90 -20.23 -2.78
CA ASP A 94 4.93 -21.01 -2.11
C ASP A 94 4.34 -22.30 -1.51
N GLU A 95 5.17 -23.32 -1.30
CA GLU A 95 4.77 -24.59 -0.69
C GLU A 95 5.30 -24.70 0.73
N PHE A 96 4.40 -24.92 1.68
CA PHE A 96 4.76 -25.05 3.09
C PHE A 96 4.57 -26.50 3.55
N PRO A 97 5.60 -27.12 4.16
CA PRO A 97 5.49 -28.45 4.74
C PRO A 97 4.30 -28.55 5.70
N GLY A 98 3.41 -29.50 5.47
CA GLY A 98 2.22 -29.73 6.30
C GLY A 98 1.04 -28.78 6.08
N SER A 99 1.20 -27.69 5.30
CA SER A 99 0.11 -26.75 4.97
C SER A 99 -0.27 -26.75 3.48
N GLY A 100 0.55 -27.35 2.61
CA GLY A 100 0.32 -27.36 1.17
C GLY A 100 0.71 -26.04 0.51
N THR A 101 0.13 -25.74 -0.65
CA THR A 101 0.40 -24.49 -1.37
C THR A 101 -0.27 -23.30 -0.68
N VAL A 102 0.48 -22.24 -0.45
CA VAL A 102 -0.01 -20.96 0.06
C VAL A 102 0.18 -19.88 -0.99
N VAL A 103 -0.86 -19.09 -1.21
CA VAL A 103 -0.84 -17.95 -2.13
C VAL A 103 -0.99 -16.68 -1.31
N PHE A 104 0.06 -15.86 -1.29
CA PHE A 104 0.05 -14.52 -0.73
C PHE A 104 -0.30 -13.50 -1.80
N GLN A 105 -1.24 -12.62 -1.49
CA GLN A 105 -1.64 -11.53 -2.37
C GLN A 105 -1.69 -10.22 -1.59
N SER A 106 -1.06 -9.19 -2.12
CA SER A 106 -1.20 -7.82 -1.58
C SER A 106 -2.20 -7.05 -2.43
N PHE A 107 -3.05 -6.27 -1.77
CA PHE A 107 -4.09 -5.48 -2.40
C PHE A 107 -4.02 -4.05 -1.92
N THR A 108 -4.21 -3.10 -2.84
CA THR A 108 -4.34 -1.68 -2.48
C THR A 108 -5.66 -1.12 -2.98
N PRO A 109 -6.18 -0.05 -2.37
CA PRO A 109 -7.37 0.61 -2.87
C PRO A 109 -7.19 1.10 -4.31
N ARG A 110 -8.21 0.93 -5.16
CA ARG A 110 -8.23 1.56 -6.48
C ARG A 110 -8.20 3.07 -6.30
N ARG A 111 -7.19 3.72 -6.90
CA ARG A 111 -7.21 5.18 -7.08
C ARG A 111 -8.41 5.53 -7.94
N LYS A 112 -9.44 6.13 -7.33
CA LYS A 112 -10.41 6.93 -8.08
C LYS A 112 -9.69 8.25 -8.37
N TYR A 113 -9.34 8.49 -9.63
CA TYR A 113 -8.95 9.83 -10.05
C TYR A 113 -10.23 10.65 -10.01
N SER A 114 -10.44 11.44 -8.95
CA SER A 114 -11.39 12.55 -9.03
C SER A 114 -10.72 13.59 -9.93
N SER A 115 -11.17 13.69 -11.18
CA SER A 115 -10.91 14.89 -11.97
C SER A 115 -11.30 16.11 -11.11
N PRO A 116 -10.51 17.19 -11.08
CA PRO A 116 -10.98 18.41 -10.46
C PRO A 116 -12.21 18.86 -11.24
N GLU A 117 -13.39 18.69 -10.65
CA GLU A 117 -14.62 19.24 -11.21
C GLU A 117 -14.46 20.76 -11.27
N GLY A 118 -14.92 21.31 -12.39
CA GLY A 118 -14.65 22.67 -12.82
C GLY A 118 -15.01 23.71 -11.76
N GLY A 119 -14.07 24.64 -11.55
CA GLY A 119 -14.42 25.93 -10.98
C GLY A 119 -15.32 26.67 -11.96
N GLU A 120 -16.61 26.71 -11.67
CA GLU A 120 -17.52 27.71 -12.20
C GLU A 120 -17.76 28.79 -11.12
N GLN A 121 -17.42 30.02 -11.54
CA GLN A 121 -17.77 31.35 -11.02
C GLN A 121 -16.94 31.92 -9.86
#